data_AF-A0A377J3J5-F1
#
_entry.id   AF-A0A377J3J5-F1
#
_cell.length_a   1.000
_cell.length_b   1.000
_cell.length_c   1.000
_cell.angle_alpha   90.00
_cell.angle_beta   90.00
_cell.angle_gamma   90.00
#
_symmetry.space_group_name_H-M   'P 1'
#
loop_
_entity.id
_entity.type
_entity.pdbx_description
1 polymer ?
#
loop_
_entity_poly.entity_id
_entity_poly.type
_entity_poly.pdbx_seq_one_letter_code
_entity_poly.pdbx_strand_id
1 'polypeptide(L)'
;MQTNIKIYSFDIGVASIGWAVIEDNALKDMGVRIFTKAENPKTGESLALPRRAARGVRRRLARRSGRLNTIKQLLCKEFKLELQDYLSSDGKLPKAYISSKAAPLPSPYQLRTKALDQKVDSSELARIVLHIAKHRGYGNKHAKESKDTESGKVKKAIEENRLILQSKGYRSVGEYLCKEYFQQARELDPTKQSAVSLEFKNVRNTTDNYEHCVSQDMLQDELALIFSKQRDYGFAISKEFEDSLIKKIFEQRPLKSFADKVGECQFIAGEKRAPKDSVSAIEFVALSRIINTLANLSKKSGEIYDKAMILTILRYVLEKGEMSYRALREMINLDEKIQFVDSRLDYSKGLKEAEKVKFVEFAHLKAFKKALGESFASLEREHIDKIASQIAVIKDVVELHKELESYSAKEQLHLTSDQIQALSNLNFSKHISLSFKALSQILPFMRGEREARSSDVGYCIGIDESGESQCLRYDESVEKSGLKATGKKASKGDILPPFEEFEPYLANPVVKRALAEYRKVLNALLKQYGRPHKIHIEYAREAKLNATERQKYEKEQRENYTANQNARKQCESLGLEPSSTNLLKLKLWEEQGEFCAYSGEKITPTHPPKRPHRLADRSYLPLLTQL
;
A
#
# COMPACT_ATOMS: atom_id res chain seq x y z
N MET A 1 52.82 -16.85 19.89
CA MET A 1 52.42 -15.43 19.74
C MET A 1 50.93 -15.33 20.01
N GLN A 2 50.51 -14.68 21.09
CA GLN A 2 49.11 -14.29 21.25
C GLN A 2 48.80 -13.30 20.13
N THR A 3 47.87 -13.64 19.24
CA THR A 3 47.37 -12.72 18.24
C THR A 3 46.56 -11.65 18.96
N ASN A 4 47.00 -10.40 18.86
CA ASN A 4 46.30 -9.28 19.48
C ASN A 4 44.93 -9.08 18.79
N ILE A 5 43.86 -9.52 19.45
CA ILE A 5 42.51 -9.48 18.87
C ILE A 5 41.96 -8.06 19.01
N LYS A 6 41.64 -7.48 17.86
CA LYS A 6 41.00 -6.15 17.73
C LYS A 6 39.52 -6.29 17.39
N ILE A 7 38.65 -5.70 18.20
CA ILE A 7 37.19 -5.78 18.09
C ILE A 7 36.63 -4.35 18.04
N TYR A 8 35.78 -4.09 17.04
CA TYR A 8 34.94 -2.88 17.03
C TYR A 8 33.52 -3.25 17.42
N SER A 9 32.97 -2.59 18.44
CA SER A 9 31.59 -2.80 18.89
C SER A 9 30.76 -1.57 18.59
N PHE A 10 29.53 -1.77 18.11
CA PHE A 10 28.61 -0.69 17.75
C PHE A 10 27.23 -0.94 18.35
N ASP A 11 26.66 0.08 18.99
CA ASP A 11 25.24 0.14 19.35
C ASP A 11 24.55 1.16 18.43
N ILE A 12 23.74 0.67 17.50
CA ILE A 12 23.12 1.47 16.44
C ILE A 12 21.66 1.76 16.79
N GLY A 13 21.39 2.99 17.19
CA GLY A 13 20.06 3.53 17.43
C GLY A 13 19.48 4.32 16.25
N VAL A 14 18.27 4.86 16.44
CA VAL A 14 17.57 5.70 15.45
C VAL A 14 18.16 7.11 15.29
N ALA A 15 18.93 7.58 16.27
CA ALA A 15 19.48 8.93 16.36
C ALA A 15 20.90 8.98 16.99
N SER A 16 21.46 7.84 17.35
CA SER A 16 22.76 7.72 17.99
C SER A 16 23.45 6.43 17.55
N ILE A 17 24.78 6.45 17.48
CA ILE A 17 25.62 5.26 17.35
C ILE A 17 26.68 5.31 18.43
N GLY A 18 26.57 4.45 19.43
CA GLY A 18 27.67 4.16 20.35
C GLY A 18 28.71 3.30 19.65
N TRP A 19 29.99 3.56 19.86
CA TRP A 19 31.07 2.72 19.35
C TRP A 19 32.18 2.56 20.38
N ALA A 20 32.84 1.42 20.36
CA ALA A 20 34.01 1.13 21.19
C ALA A 20 35.03 0.30 20.42
N VAL A 21 36.31 0.61 20.62
CA VAL A 21 37.45 -0.15 20.12
C VAL A 21 38.09 -0.89 21.28
N ILE A 22 38.16 -2.21 21.17
CA ILE A 22 38.77 -3.09 22.17
C ILE A 22 39.93 -3.81 21.49
N GLU A 23 41.10 -3.79 22.11
CA GLU A 23 42.29 -4.51 21.66
C GLU A 23 42.94 -5.13 22.89
N ASP A 24 43.19 -6.44 22.82
CA ASP A 24 43.79 -7.24 23.92
C ASP A 24 42.96 -7.22 25.20
N ASN A 25 41.63 -7.31 25.05
CA ASN A 25 40.65 -7.17 26.14
C ASN A 25 40.72 -5.84 26.90
N ALA A 26 41.47 -4.86 26.39
CA ALA A 26 41.52 -3.51 26.93
C ALA A 26 40.73 -2.56 26.03
N LEU A 27 39.93 -1.71 26.66
CA LEU A 27 39.26 -0.60 26.01
C LEU A 27 40.32 0.41 25.50
N LYS A 28 40.36 0.64 24.19
CA LYS A 28 41.29 1.60 23.57
C LYS A 28 40.65 2.97 23.35
N ASP A 29 39.41 2.98 22.88
CA ASP A 29 38.65 4.21 22.67
C ASP A 29 37.15 3.92 22.63
N MET A 30 36.33 4.94 22.88
CA MET A 30 34.89 4.90 22.73
C MET A 30 34.33 6.27 22.36
N GLY A 31 33.14 6.26 21.77
CA GLY A 31 32.42 7.51 21.53
C GLY A 31 30.98 7.28 21.15
N VAL A 32 30.26 8.38 20.99
CA VAL A 32 28.87 8.37 20.54
C VAL A 32 28.71 9.37 19.41
N ARG A 33 28.21 8.89 18.26
CA ARG A 33 27.81 9.73 17.14
C ARG A 33 26.32 10.02 17.23
N ILE A 34 25.96 11.27 17.52
CA ILE A 34 24.56 11.73 17.55
C ILE A 34 24.19 12.35 16.19
N PHE A 35 22.99 12.07 15.70
CA PHE A 35 22.46 12.62 14.46
C PHE A 35 20.96 12.84 14.53
N THR A 36 20.44 13.73 13.70
CA THR A 36 18.99 14.01 13.67
C THR A 36 18.22 12.83 13.11
N LYS A 37 17.07 12.50 13.70
CA LYS A 37 16.17 11.46 13.20
C LYS A 37 15.58 11.86 11.83
N ALA A 38 15.42 10.91 10.92
CA ALA A 38 14.95 11.18 9.55
C ALA A 38 13.42 11.20 9.40
N GLU A 39 12.72 11.71 10.42
CA GLU A 39 11.25 11.77 10.48
C GLU A 39 10.80 13.06 11.18
N ASN A 40 9.53 13.41 11.04
CA ASN A 40 8.91 14.52 11.75
C ASN A 40 8.87 14.20 13.26
N PRO A 41 9.48 15.03 14.13
CA PRO A 41 9.51 14.76 15.57
C PRO A 41 8.13 14.65 16.24
N LYS A 42 7.10 15.34 15.70
CA LYS A 42 5.76 15.36 16.29
C LYS A 42 4.88 14.22 15.81
N THR A 43 4.97 13.88 14.51
CA THR A 43 4.03 12.93 13.87
C THR A 43 4.67 11.59 13.54
N GLY A 44 6.00 11.47 13.60
CA GLY A 44 6.74 10.26 13.18
C GLY A 44 6.70 10.01 11.67
N GLU A 45 6.11 10.90 10.87
CA GLU A 45 6.00 10.77 9.43
C GLU A 45 7.32 11.08 8.72
N SER A 46 7.50 10.57 7.50
CA SER A 46 8.68 10.89 6.68
C SER A 46 8.80 12.39 6.40
N LEU A 47 10.00 12.95 6.56
CA LEU A 47 10.31 14.33 6.16
C LEU A 47 10.05 14.61 4.66
N ALA A 48 9.98 13.55 3.83
CA ALA A 48 9.66 13.67 2.41
C ALA A 48 8.15 13.91 2.16
N LEU A 49 7.27 13.58 3.11
CA LEU A 49 5.82 13.66 2.95
C LEU A 49 5.32 15.12 2.84
N PRO A 50 5.67 16.06 3.74
CA PRO A 50 5.30 17.48 3.59
C PRO A 50 5.83 18.08 2.27
N ARG A 51 7.07 17.75 1.90
CA ARG A 51 7.66 18.19 0.63
C ARG A 51 6.88 17.67 -0.58
N ARG A 52 6.44 16.40 -0.54
CA ARG A 52 5.62 15.78 -1.60
C ARG A 52 4.25 16.45 -1.68
N ALA A 53 3.58 16.68 -0.55
CA ALA A 53 2.27 17.34 -0.48
C ALA A 53 2.34 18.77 -1.05
N ALA A 54 3.28 19.58 -0.58
CA ALA A 54 3.48 20.94 -1.06
C ALA A 54 3.82 20.99 -2.56
N ARG A 55 4.65 20.06 -3.05
CA ARG A 55 4.94 19.91 -4.49
C ARG A 55 3.67 19.57 -5.28
N GLY A 56 2.81 18.71 -4.73
CA GLY A 56 1.52 18.36 -5.32
C GLY A 56 0.60 19.58 -5.47
N VAL A 57 0.50 20.41 -4.42
CA VAL A 57 -0.28 21.65 -4.44
C VAL A 57 0.27 22.63 -5.47
N ARG A 58 1.58 22.92 -5.46
CA ARG A 58 2.21 23.82 -6.45
C ARG A 58 1.96 23.39 -7.88
N ARG A 59 2.12 22.10 -8.18
CA ARG A 59 1.83 21.55 -9.52
C ARG A 59 0.37 21.71 -9.89
N ARG A 60 -0.56 21.48 -8.96
CA ARG A 60 -2.01 21.65 -9.19
C ARG A 60 -2.36 23.09 -9.52
N LEU A 61 -1.83 24.05 -8.76
CA LEU A 61 -2.03 25.48 -8.97
C LEU A 61 -1.43 25.95 -10.30
N ALA A 62 -0.17 25.61 -10.59
CA ALA A 62 0.50 25.96 -11.84
C ALA A 62 -0.26 25.42 -13.06
N ARG A 63 -0.71 24.15 -13.01
CA ARG A 63 -1.51 23.54 -14.09
C ARG A 63 -2.89 24.17 -14.25
N ARG A 64 -3.55 24.52 -13.14
CA ARG A 64 -4.83 25.26 -13.18
C ARG A 64 -4.63 26.62 -13.83
N SER A 65 -3.60 27.36 -13.44
CA SER A 65 -3.27 28.66 -14.00
C SER A 65 -2.95 28.57 -15.49
N GLY A 66 -2.06 27.65 -15.87
CA GLY A 66 -1.70 27.42 -17.28
C GLY A 66 -2.92 27.09 -18.13
N ARG A 67 -3.78 26.17 -17.66
CA ARG A 67 -5.03 25.83 -18.36
C ARG A 67 -5.95 27.03 -18.52
N LEU A 68 -6.18 27.80 -17.45
CA LEU A 68 -7.04 28.99 -17.52
C LEU A 68 -6.47 30.05 -18.48
N ASN A 69 -5.16 30.25 -18.51
CA ASN A 69 -4.53 31.19 -19.44
C ASN A 69 -4.67 30.73 -20.89
N THR A 70 -4.49 29.45 -21.18
CA THR A 70 -4.75 28.91 -22.53
C THR A 70 -6.22 29.11 -22.93
N ILE A 71 -7.15 28.86 -22.02
CA ILE A 71 -8.59 29.05 -22.29
C ILE A 71 -8.92 30.53 -22.52
N LYS A 72 -8.35 31.45 -21.74
CA LYS A 72 -8.51 32.90 -21.97
C LYS A 72 -8.05 33.28 -23.37
N GLN A 73 -6.88 32.79 -23.82
CA GLN A 73 -6.38 33.04 -25.17
C GLN A 73 -7.34 32.52 -26.26
N LEU A 74 -7.84 31.29 -26.10
CA LEU A 74 -8.81 30.70 -27.03
C LEU A 74 -10.11 31.53 -27.10
N LEU A 75 -10.68 31.88 -25.94
CA LEU A 75 -11.91 32.66 -25.86
C LEU A 75 -11.73 34.08 -26.42
N CYS A 76 -10.62 34.74 -26.09
CA CYS A 76 -10.37 36.10 -26.56
C CYS A 76 -10.22 36.16 -28.08
N LYS A 77 -9.56 35.16 -28.67
CA LYS A 77 -9.45 35.04 -30.12
C LYS A 77 -10.81 34.81 -30.79
N GLU A 78 -11.59 33.85 -30.30
CA GLU A 78 -12.87 33.48 -30.90
C GLU A 78 -13.92 34.59 -30.75
N PHE A 79 -14.02 35.15 -29.56
CA PHE A 79 -15.05 36.13 -29.21
C PHE A 79 -14.64 37.58 -29.43
N LYS A 80 -13.45 37.82 -30.01
CA LYS A 80 -12.88 39.16 -30.26
C LYS A 80 -12.81 40.01 -28.99
N LEU A 81 -12.32 39.42 -27.91
CA LEU A 81 -12.14 40.08 -26.62
C LEU A 81 -10.67 40.45 -26.40
N GLU A 82 -10.42 41.52 -25.65
CA GLU A 82 -9.06 41.93 -25.30
C GLU A 82 -8.47 41.01 -24.22
N LEU A 83 -7.40 40.28 -24.53
CA LEU A 83 -6.77 39.34 -23.60
C LEU A 83 -6.30 40.02 -22.31
N GLN A 84 -5.81 41.26 -22.41
CA GLN A 84 -5.30 42.02 -21.28
C GLN A 84 -6.36 42.27 -20.20
N ASP A 85 -7.64 42.33 -20.58
CA ASP A 85 -8.74 42.54 -19.63
C ASP A 85 -8.97 41.33 -18.73
N TYR A 86 -8.50 40.14 -19.13
CA TYR A 86 -8.64 38.89 -18.40
C TYR A 86 -7.38 38.48 -17.65
N LEU A 87 -6.25 39.16 -17.89
CA LEU A 87 -4.99 38.90 -17.20
C LEU A 87 -4.90 39.69 -15.90
N SER A 88 -4.38 39.05 -14.85
CA SER A 88 -4.09 39.73 -13.58
C SER A 88 -2.69 40.33 -13.65
N SER A 89 -2.54 41.58 -13.21
CA SER A 89 -1.26 42.15 -12.78
C SER A 89 -1.14 41.97 -11.26
N ASP A 90 0.09 41.96 -10.73
CA ASP A 90 0.35 41.67 -9.31
C ASP A 90 -0.55 42.51 -8.39
N GLY A 91 -1.41 41.82 -7.64
CA GLY A 91 -2.33 42.40 -6.66
C GLY A 91 -3.61 43.06 -7.23
N LYS A 92 -3.79 43.13 -8.56
CA LYS A 92 -4.97 43.76 -9.18
C LYS A 92 -5.93 42.75 -9.80
N LEU A 93 -7.23 42.98 -9.58
CA LEU A 93 -8.29 42.22 -10.23
C LEU A 93 -8.31 42.55 -11.74
N PRO A 94 -8.41 41.56 -12.65
CA PRO A 94 -8.51 41.84 -14.08
C PRO A 94 -9.74 42.71 -14.39
N LYS A 95 -9.62 43.58 -15.40
CA LYS A 95 -10.69 44.51 -15.79
C LYS A 95 -12.03 43.82 -16.06
N ALA A 96 -12.00 42.63 -16.66
CA ALA A 96 -13.17 41.81 -16.93
C ALA A 96 -13.94 41.34 -15.67
N TYR A 97 -13.38 41.52 -14.48
CA TYR A 97 -14.01 41.17 -13.20
C TYR A 97 -14.27 42.37 -12.27
N ILE A 98 -13.99 43.61 -12.73
CA ILE A 98 -14.31 44.80 -11.95
C ILE A 98 -15.83 45.00 -11.95
N SER A 99 -16.44 44.94 -10.76
CA SER A 99 -17.87 45.23 -10.55
C SER A 99 -18.03 46.60 -9.91
N SER A 100 -19.06 47.35 -10.31
CA SER A 100 -19.45 48.60 -9.65
C SER A 100 -20.94 48.58 -9.30
N LYS A 101 -21.42 49.52 -8.48
CA LYS A 101 -22.86 49.67 -8.21
C LYS A 101 -23.64 50.05 -9.49
N ALA A 102 -23.00 50.79 -10.41
CA ALA A 102 -23.60 51.20 -11.68
C ALA A 102 -23.59 50.08 -12.74
N ALA A 103 -22.64 49.13 -12.64
CA ALA A 103 -22.52 47.98 -13.52
C ALA A 103 -22.21 46.72 -12.69
N PRO A 104 -23.23 46.13 -12.05
CA PRO A 104 -23.05 44.92 -11.24
C PRO A 104 -22.74 43.73 -12.15
N LEU A 105 -21.71 42.97 -11.83
CA LEU A 105 -21.38 41.75 -12.55
C LEU A 105 -22.27 40.59 -12.07
N PRO A 106 -23.06 39.95 -12.95
CA PRO A 106 -23.88 38.82 -12.56
C PRO A 106 -23.03 37.65 -12.06
N SER A 107 -23.57 36.84 -11.15
CA SER A 107 -22.89 35.65 -10.66
C SER A 107 -22.71 34.62 -11.77
N PRO A 108 -21.56 33.91 -11.86
CA PRO A 108 -21.40 32.82 -12.83
C PRO A 108 -22.46 31.73 -12.72
N TYR A 109 -23.05 31.50 -11.55
CA TYR A 109 -24.14 30.53 -11.37
C TYR A 109 -25.44 30.99 -12.04
N GLN A 110 -25.77 32.28 -11.91
CA GLN A 110 -26.91 32.89 -12.60
C GLN A 110 -26.68 32.89 -14.11
N LEU A 111 -25.48 33.28 -14.56
CA LEU A 111 -25.14 33.30 -15.98
C LEU A 111 -25.24 31.92 -16.64
N ARG A 112 -24.78 30.87 -15.96
CA ARG A 112 -24.91 29.48 -16.46
C ARG A 112 -26.36 29.08 -16.68
N THR A 113 -27.27 29.56 -15.84
CA THR A 113 -28.72 29.30 -15.99
C THR A 113 -29.33 30.17 -17.09
N LYS A 114 -29.05 31.49 -17.06
CA LYS A 114 -29.49 32.48 -18.06
C LYS A 114 -29.14 32.05 -19.48
N ALA A 115 -27.94 31.49 -19.69
CA ALA A 115 -27.47 31.02 -20.99
C ALA A 115 -28.24 29.82 -21.57
N LEU A 116 -29.12 29.18 -20.79
CA LEU A 116 -30.02 28.13 -21.28
C LEU A 116 -31.36 28.68 -21.80
N ASP A 117 -31.72 29.89 -21.38
CA ASP A 117 -33.04 30.48 -21.63
C ASP A 117 -32.98 31.63 -22.63
N GLN A 118 -31.82 32.29 -22.78
CA GLN A 118 -31.65 33.42 -23.69
C GLN A 118 -30.19 33.56 -24.18
N LYS A 119 -30.01 34.37 -25.23
CA LYS A 119 -28.68 34.80 -25.69
C LYS A 119 -27.94 35.56 -24.58
N VAL A 120 -26.67 35.23 -24.36
CA VAL A 120 -25.76 35.98 -23.49
C VAL A 120 -24.67 36.68 -24.29
N ASP A 121 -24.05 37.69 -23.70
CA ASP A 121 -22.97 38.43 -24.35
C ASP A 121 -21.66 37.62 -24.36
N SER A 122 -20.75 37.96 -25.29
CA SER A 122 -19.42 37.33 -25.41
C SER A 122 -18.63 37.33 -24.10
N SER A 123 -18.68 38.42 -23.33
CA SER A 123 -18.02 38.54 -22.03
C SER A 123 -18.68 37.68 -20.96
N GLU A 124 -20.02 37.57 -20.97
CA GLU A 124 -20.79 36.69 -20.08
C GLU A 124 -20.49 35.22 -20.37
N LEU A 125 -20.49 34.81 -21.65
CA LEU A 125 -20.17 33.45 -22.06
C LEU A 125 -18.73 33.08 -21.72
N ALA A 126 -17.77 34.00 -21.92
CA ALA A 126 -16.39 33.80 -21.48
C ALA A 126 -16.29 33.57 -19.96
N ARG A 127 -17.07 34.31 -19.15
CA ARG A 127 -17.11 34.11 -17.69
C ARG A 127 -17.69 32.75 -17.30
N ILE A 128 -18.73 32.27 -18.00
CA ILE A 128 -19.31 30.93 -17.82
C ILE A 128 -18.25 29.85 -18.06
N VAL A 129 -17.59 29.90 -19.23
CA VAL A 129 -16.55 28.93 -19.62
C VAL A 129 -15.40 28.93 -18.62
N LEU A 130 -14.89 30.11 -18.23
CA LEU A 130 -13.78 30.23 -17.28
C LEU A 130 -14.16 29.72 -15.88
N HIS A 131 -15.42 29.90 -15.46
CA HIS A 131 -15.92 29.36 -14.22
C HIS A 131 -15.93 27.82 -14.22
N ILE A 132 -16.50 27.20 -15.27
CA ILE A 132 -16.50 25.74 -15.43
C ILE A 132 -15.06 25.21 -15.54
N ALA A 133 -14.18 25.88 -16.28
CA ALA A 133 -12.78 25.47 -16.42
C ALA A 133 -11.96 25.50 -15.12
N LYS A 134 -12.27 26.45 -14.24
CA LYS A 134 -11.69 26.57 -12.90
C LYS A 134 -12.24 25.50 -11.96
N HIS A 135 -13.53 25.19 -12.08
CA HIS A 135 -14.31 24.28 -11.23
C HIS A 135 -14.80 23.03 -11.97
N ARG A 136 -13.90 22.42 -12.74
CA ARG A 136 -14.18 21.34 -13.69
C ARG A 136 -14.52 19.98 -13.08
N GLY A 137 -15.07 19.91 -11.87
CA GLY A 137 -15.52 18.66 -11.25
C GLY A 137 -14.43 17.61 -10.95
N TYR A 138 -14.87 16.50 -10.38
CA TYR A 138 -14.05 15.32 -10.14
C TYR A 138 -13.96 14.48 -11.42
N GLY A 139 -12.76 14.00 -11.76
CA GLY A 139 -12.60 13.09 -12.88
C GLY A 139 -11.46 12.12 -12.63
N ASN A 140 -11.74 10.85 -12.89
CA ASN A 140 -10.81 9.74 -12.65
C ASN A 140 -10.50 8.96 -13.93
N LYS A 141 -10.50 9.64 -15.09
CA LYS A 141 -10.43 9.02 -16.43
C LYS A 141 -9.26 8.02 -16.58
N HIS A 142 -8.16 8.28 -15.90
CA HIS A 142 -6.95 7.47 -15.98
C HIS A 142 -6.81 6.44 -14.87
N ALA A 143 -7.48 6.60 -13.72
CA ALA A 143 -7.22 5.71 -12.59
C ALA A 143 -8.23 4.58 -12.51
N LYS A 144 -7.72 3.40 -12.13
CA LYS A 144 -8.52 2.23 -11.78
C LYS A 144 -9.42 2.54 -10.59
N GLU A 145 -10.51 1.82 -10.46
CA GLU A 145 -11.41 1.98 -9.31
C GLU A 145 -10.67 1.68 -8.00
N SER A 146 -10.72 2.63 -7.06
CA SER A 146 -10.22 2.47 -5.70
C SER A 146 -11.39 2.33 -4.73
N LYS A 147 -11.21 1.50 -3.70
CA LYS A 147 -12.09 1.39 -2.53
C LYS A 147 -11.65 2.35 -1.40
N ASP A 148 -11.11 3.50 -1.76
CA ASP A 148 -10.68 4.50 -0.78
C ASP A 148 -11.91 5.20 -0.18
N THR A 149 -11.92 5.39 1.14
CA THR A 149 -13.10 5.87 1.89
C THR A 149 -13.49 7.29 1.49
N GLU A 150 -12.50 8.19 1.36
CA GLU A 150 -12.72 9.58 0.93
C GLU A 150 -13.15 9.65 -0.54
N SER A 151 -12.53 8.87 -1.43
CA SER A 151 -13.03 8.75 -2.81
C SER A 151 -14.45 8.20 -2.85
N GLY A 152 -14.82 7.32 -1.91
CA GLY A 152 -16.18 6.77 -1.78
C GLY A 152 -17.20 7.85 -1.46
N LYS A 153 -16.90 8.75 -0.50
CA LYS A 153 -17.77 9.89 -0.15
C LYS A 153 -18.02 10.81 -1.34
N VAL A 154 -16.96 11.17 -2.07
CA VAL A 154 -17.06 12.00 -3.28
C VAL A 154 -17.90 11.32 -4.36
N LYS A 155 -17.66 10.03 -4.63
CA LYS A 155 -18.43 9.26 -5.63
C LYS A 155 -19.92 9.17 -5.25
N LYS A 156 -20.20 8.94 -3.97
CA LYS A 156 -21.57 8.89 -3.46
C LYS A 156 -22.30 10.23 -3.67
N ALA A 157 -21.68 11.33 -3.29
CA ALA A 157 -22.26 12.67 -3.49
C ALA A 157 -22.48 13.01 -4.98
N ILE A 158 -21.57 12.58 -5.86
CA ILE A 158 -21.74 12.73 -7.32
C ILE A 158 -22.97 11.97 -7.81
N GLU A 159 -23.17 10.73 -7.37
CA GLU A 159 -24.31 9.92 -7.77
C GLU A 159 -25.62 10.47 -7.21
N GLU A 160 -25.63 10.90 -5.95
CA GLU A 160 -26.77 11.60 -5.34
C GLU A 160 -27.15 12.86 -6.13
N ASN A 161 -26.18 13.70 -6.48
CA ASN A 161 -26.44 14.88 -7.32
C ASN A 161 -26.97 14.50 -8.70
N ARG A 162 -26.44 13.45 -9.34
CA ARG A 162 -26.94 12.99 -10.64
C ARG A 162 -28.43 12.59 -10.55
N LEU A 163 -28.81 11.86 -9.52
CA LEU A 163 -30.20 11.49 -9.26
C LEU A 163 -31.09 12.71 -8.97
N ILE A 164 -30.59 13.71 -8.24
CA ILE A 164 -31.32 14.95 -7.97
C ILE A 164 -31.56 15.73 -9.28
N LEU A 165 -30.54 15.85 -10.13
CA LEU A 165 -30.69 16.52 -11.43
C LEU A 165 -31.79 15.88 -12.26
N GLN A 166 -31.84 14.54 -12.31
CA GLN A 166 -32.85 13.80 -13.06
C GLN A 166 -34.25 13.92 -12.42
N SER A 167 -34.37 13.63 -11.13
CA SER A 167 -35.67 13.57 -10.43
C SER A 167 -36.36 14.94 -10.32
N LYS A 168 -35.59 16.02 -10.09
CA LYS A 168 -36.12 17.38 -10.05
C LYS A 168 -36.15 18.07 -11.41
N GLY A 169 -35.69 17.42 -12.48
CA GLY A 169 -35.78 17.92 -13.85
C GLY A 169 -34.87 19.13 -14.16
N TYR A 170 -33.71 19.26 -13.50
CA TYR A 170 -32.74 20.30 -13.86
C TYR A 170 -32.00 19.93 -15.14
N ARG A 171 -31.86 20.90 -16.06
CA ARG A 171 -31.20 20.70 -17.36
C ARG A 171 -29.67 20.66 -17.24
N SER A 172 -29.11 21.26 -16.21
CA SER A 172 -27.66 21.35 -16.01
C SER A 172 -27.25 21.51 -14.54
N VAL A 173 -25.96 21.30 -14.25
CA VAL A 173 -25.40 21.54 -12.91
C VAL A 173 -25.46 23.03 -12.54
N GLY A 174 -25.23 23.93 -13.50
CA GLY A 174 -25.34 25.37 -13.29
C GLY A 174 -26.74 25.78 -12.82
N GLU A 175 -27.77 25.24 -13.46
CA GLU A 175 -29.18 25.48 -13.10
C GLU A 175 -29.51 24.92 -11.71
N TYR A 176 -29.13 23.67 -11.43
CA TYR A 176 -29.30 23.06 -10.11
C TYR A 176 -28.64 23.88 -9.00
N LEU A 177 -27.36 24.21 -9.16
CA LEU A 177 -26.62 24.97 -8.15
C LEU A 177 -27.16 26.39 -7.96
N CYS A 178 -27.67 27.01 -9.02
CA CYS A 178 -28.27 28.33 -8.95
C CYS A 178 -29.60 28.31 -8.22
N LYS A 179 -30.49 27.37 -8.56
CA LYS A 179 -31.86 27.30 -8.00
C LYS A 179 -31.86 26.82 -6.54
N GLU A 180 -31.03 25.84 -6.20
CA GLU A 180 -31.11 25.20 -4.87
C GLU A 180 -30.21 25.84 -3.81
N TYR A 181 -29.16 26.56 -4.21
CA TYR A 181 -28.15 27.06 -3.27
C TYR A 181 -27.83 28.55 -3.42
N PHE A 182 -27.69 29.06 -4.64
CA PHE A 182 -27.26 30.45 -4.83
C PHE A 182 -28.33 31.43 -4.32
N GLN A 183 -27.96 32.25 -3.32
CA GLN A 183 -28.86 33.19 -2.64
C GLN A 183 -30.13 32.56 -2.05
N GLN A 184 -30.13 31.25 -1.81
CA GLN A 184 -31.22 30.56 -1.13
C GLN A 184 -31.04 30.68 0.38
N ALA A 185 -32.11 31.01 1.10
CA ALA A 185 -32.07 31.13 2.55
C ALA A 185 -31.75 29.76 3.20
N ARG A 186 -30.95 29.78 4.25
CA ARG A 186 -30.69 28.62 5.10
C ARG A 186 -31.79 28.54 6.16
N GLU A 187 -32.32 27.35 6.38
CA GLU A 187 -33.20 27.10 7.52
C GLU A 187 -32.39 27.27 8.80
N LEU A 188 -32.83 28.19 9.67
CA LEU A 188 -32.18 28.47 10.95
C LEU A 188 -32.48 27.32 11.91
N ASP A 189 -31.43 26.80 12.55
CA ASP A 189 -31.56 25.82 13.63
C ASP A 189 -32.24 26.48 14.83
N PRO A 190 -33.43 26.01 15.27
CA PRO A 190 -34.17 26.63 16.37
C PRO A 190 -33.42 26.63 17.71
N THR A 191 -32.34 25.83 17.83
CA THR A 191 -31.49 25.78 19.03
C THR A 191 -30.41 26.87 19.08
N LYS A 192 -30.16 27.59 17.98
CA LYS A 192 -29.19 28.70 17.92
C LYS A 192 -29.93 30.03 17.80
N GLN A 193 -30.33 30.57 18.95
CA GLN A 193 -30.86 31.93 19.03
C GLN A 193 -29.75 32.95 18.75
N SER A 194 -29.60 33.37 17.49
CA SER A 194 -28.88 34.60 17.15
C SER A 194 -29.76 35.51 16.30
N ALA A 195 -29.83 36.77 16.70
CA ALA A 195 -30.66 37.81 16.10
C ALA A 195 -30.31 38.06 14.62
N VAL A 196 -31.35 38.04 13.78
CA VAL A 196 -31.53 38.88 12.57
C VAL A 196 -30.33 38.94 11.60
N SER A 197 -29.86 37.79 11.10
CA SER A 197 -29.11 37.76 9.84
C SER A 197 -29.66 36.67 8.92
N LEU A 198 -30.18 37.07 7.76
CA LEU A 198 -30.51 36.16 6.67
C LEU A 198 -29.22 35.42 6.25
N GLU A 199 -29.09 34.17 6.68
CA GLU A 199 -28.01 33.29 6.22
C GLU A 199 -28.39 32.65 4.89
N PHE A 200 -27.46 32.63 3.94
CA PHE A 200 -27.64 31.96 2.66
C PHE A 200 -26.92 30.60 2.64
N LYS A 201 -27.46 29.65 1.89
CA LYS A 201 -26.82 28.37 1.61
C LYS A 201 -25.52 28.59 0.85
N ASN A 202 -24.49 27.83 1.21
CA ASN A 202 -23.21 27.86 0.51
C ASN A 202 -23.32 27.07 -0.80
N VAL A 203 -23.03 27.68 -1.94
CA VAL A 203 -22.93 26.92 -3.20
C VAL A 203 -21.67 26.04 -3.24
N ARG A 204 -20.63 26.42 -2.49
CA ARG A 204 -19.34 25.72 -2.47
C ARG A 204 -19.18 24.91 -1.20
N ASN A 205 -18.67 23.70 -1.37
CA ASN A 205 -18.27 22.83 -0.28
C ASN A 205 -17.26 23.49 0.65
N THR A 206 -17.42 23.22 1.95
CA THR A 206 -16.46 23.54 3.03
C THR A 206 -15.55 22.33 3.30
N THR A 207 -14.61 22.48 4.23
CA THR A 207 -13.82 21.35 4.75
C THR A 207 -14.77 20.26 5.24
N ASP A 208 -14.54 19.01 4.81
CA ASP A 208 -15.32 17.79 5.11
C ASP A 208 -16.77 17.73 4.57
N ASN A 209 -17.21 18.72 3.80
CA ASN A 209 -18.47 18.65 3.06
C ASN A 209 -18.21 18.26 1.59
N TYR A 210 -18.86 17.21 1.09
CA TYR A 210 -18.77 16.74 -0.29
C TYR A 210 -20.08 16.88 -1.09
N GLU A 211 -21.13 17.44 -0.48
CA GLU A 211 -22.50 17.51 -0.98
C GLU A 211 -22.62 18.03 -2.41
N HIS A 212 -21.91 19.10 -2.78
CA HIS A 212 -22.00 19.69 -4.13
C HIS A 212 -20.90 19.19 -5.08
N CYS A 213 -20.32 18.02 -4.80
CA CYS A 213 -19.37 17.40 -5.72
C CYS A 213 -20.09 16.90 -6.97
N VAL A 214 -19.58 17.31 -8.13
CA VAL A 214 -20.06 16.87 -9.44
C VAL A 214 -18.92 16.25 -10.25
N SER A 215 -19.28 15.37 -11.17
CA SER A 215 -18.31 14.74 -12.07
C SER A 215 -17.93 15.66 -13.23
N GLN A 216 -16.87 15.27 -13.95
CA GLN A 216 -16.42 15.97 -15.14
C GLN A 216 -17.42 15.85 -16.30
N ASP A 217 -18.00 14.68 -16.50
CA ASP A 217 -19.03 14.41 -17.52
C ASP A 217 -20.22 15.35 -17.35
N MET A 218 -20.79 15.48 -16.15
CA MET A 218 -21.91 16.39 -15.90
C MET A 218 -21.62 17.85 -16.31
N LEU A 219 -20.38 18.32 -16.13
CA LEU A 219 -19.96 19.66 -16.53
C LEU A 219 -19.58 19.76 -18.01
N GLN A 220 -19.17 18.65 -18.64
CA GLN A 220 -18.99 18.56 -20.08
C GLN A 220 -20.35 18.68 -20.77
N ASP A 221 -21.34 17.92 -20.30
CA ASP A 221 -22.70 17.90 -20.82
C ASP A 221 -23.38 19.28 -20.68
N GLU A 222 -23.23 19.92 -19.52
CA GLU A 222 -23.71 21.30 -19.34
C GLU A 222 -23.06 22.27 -20.33
N LEU A 223 -21.74 22.19 -20.51
CA LEU A 223 -21.06 23.13 -21.39
C LEU A 223 -21.46 22.94 -22.85
N ALA A 224 -21.62 21.68 -23.28
CA ALA A 224 -22.14 21.33 -24.60
C ALA A 224 -23.58 21.83 -24.79
N LEU A 225 -24.44 21.66 -23.77
CA LEU A 225 -25.82 22.15 -23.79
C LEU A 225 -25.87 23.69 -23.90
N ILE A 226 -25.05 24.41 -23.12
CA ILE A 226 -24.96 25.87 -23.20
C ILE A 226 -24.55 26.31 -24.61
N PHE A 227 -23.52 25.68 -25.20
CA PHE A 227 -23.11 26.03 -26.57
C PHE A 227 -24.19 25.73 -27.61
N SER A 228 -24.90 24.61 -27.48
CA SER A 228 -26.03 24.29 -28.34
C SER A 228 -27.12 25.37 -28.25
N LYS A 229 -27.54 25.74 -27.03
CA LYS A 229 -28.57 26.76 -26.83
C LYS A 229 -28.13 28.14 -27.33
N GLN A 230 -26.89 28.52 -27.10
CA GLN A 230 -26.38 29.79 -27.60
C GLN A 230 -26.34 29.84 -29.14
N ARG A 231 -26.05 28.71 -29.81
CA ARG A 231 -26.22 28.62 -31.27
C ARG A 231 -27.68 28.79 -31.69
N ASP A 232 -28.62 28.14 -31.00
CA ASP A 232 -30.07 28.29 -31.27
C ASP A 232 -30.51 29.76 -31.14
N TYR A 233 -29.91 30.51 -30.22
CA TYR A 233 -30.13 31.95 -30.03
C TYR A 233 -29.28 32.85 -30.96
N GLY A 234 -28.64 32.29 -31.98
CA GLY A 234 -27.88 33.02 -32.99
C GLY A 234 -26.52 33.54 -32.52
N PHE A 235 -25.87 32.87 -31.56
CA PHE A 235 -24.46 33.10 -31.24
C PHE A 235 -23.58 32.27 -32.19
N ALA A 236 -22.68 32.94 -32.93
CA ALA A 236 -21.79 32.27 -33.87
C ALA A 236 -20.65 31.54 -33.14
N ILE A 237 -20.75 30.20 -33.04
CA ILE A 237 -19.74 29.34 -32.40
C ILE A 237 -19.53 28.12 -33.29
N SER A 238 -18.31 27.95 -33.79
CA SER A 238 -17.94 26.77 -34.58
C SER A 238 -17.90 25.50 -33.72
N LYS A 239 -18.26 24.36 -34.30
CA LYS A 239 -18.25 23.08 -33.58
C LYS A 239 -16.80 22.64 -33.28
N GLU A 240 -15.89 22.95 -34.18
CA GLU A 240 -14.46 22.69 -34.05
C GLU A 240 -13.86 23.45 -32.84
N PHE A 241 -14.25 24.71 -32.65
CA PHE A 241 -13.84 25.49 -31.48
C PHE A 241 -14.40 24.90 -30.19
N GLU A 242 -15.70 24.56 -30.16
CA GLU A 242 -16.35 23.92 -29.01
C GLU A 242 -15.61 22.65 -28.58
N ASP A 243 -15.35 21.74 -29.52
CA ASP A 243 -14.72 20.46 -29.22
C ASP A 243 -13.27 20.63 -28.74
N SER A 244 -12.52 21.54 -29.37
CA SER A 244 -11.16 21.91 -28.95
C SER A 244 -11.14 22.48 -27.53
N LEU A 245 -12.08 23.38 -27.22
CA LEU A 245 -12.21 24.03 -25.92
C LEU A 245 -12.61 23.03 -24.83
N ILE A 246 -13.64 22.20 -25.06
CA ILE A 246 -14.09 21.16 -24.13
C ILE A 246 -12.93 20.18 -23.86
N LYS A 247 -12.26 19.69 -24.91
CA LYS A 247 -11.08 18.83 -24.76
C LYS A 247 -10.03 19.49 -23.87
N LYS A 248 -9.74 20.78 -24.06
CA LYS A 248 -8.73 21.49 -23.27
C LYS A 248 -9.12 21.70 -21.81
N ILE A 249 -10.40 21.95 -21.53
CA ILE A 249 -10.91 22.14 -20.17
C ILE A 249 -10.77 20.85 -19.35
N PHE A 250 -11.16 19.73 -19.94
CA PHE A 250 -11.29 18.45 -19.26
C PHE A 250 -10.09 17.51 -19.46
N GLU A 251 -9.04 17.97 -20.14
CA GLU A 251 -7.76 17.26 -20.31
C GLU A 251 -7.15 16.88 -18.96
N GLN A 252 -6.76 15.60 -18.82
CA GLN A 252 -6.00 15.11 -17.70
C GLN A 252 -4.67 14.55 -18.20
N ARG A 253 -3.62 14.67 -17.38
CA ARG A 253 -2.34 14.03 -17.72
C ARG A 253 -2.43 12.55 -17.36
N PRO A 254 -1.81 11.67 -18.16
CA PRO A 254 -1.76 10.25 -17.85
C PRO A 254 -1.03 10.00 -16.53
N LEU A 255 -1.35 8.87 -15.91
CA LEU A 255 -0.61 8.36 -14.76
C LEU A 255 0.78 7.90 -15.22
N LYS A 256 1.74 7.89 -14.29
CA LYS A 256 3.07 7.36 -14.59
C LYS A 256 3.07 5.85 -14.46
N SER A 257 3.79 5.18 -15.36
CA SER A 257 4.18 3.78 -15.20
C SER A 257 4.97 3.56 -13.91
N PHE A 258 4.89 2.34 -13.38
CA PHE A 258 5.60 1.89 -12.18
C PHE A 258 6.76 0.93 -12.51
N ALA A 259 7.12 0.77 -13.79
CA ALA A 259 8.09 -0.22 -14.26
C ALA A 259 9.46 -0.06 -13.58
N ASP A 260 9.88 1.19 -13.39
CA ASP A 260 11.14 1.60 -12.78
C ASP A 260 11.24 1.23 -11.30
N LYS A 261 10.10 1.03 -10.63
CA LYS A 261 10.03 0.71 -9.20
C LYS A 261 9.91 -0.79 -8.92
N VAL A 262 9.75 -1.61 -9.96
CA VAL A 262 9.75 -3.06 -9.80
C VAL A 262 11.19 -3.51 -9.52
N GLY A 263 11.37 -4.17 -8.38
CA GLY A 263 12.66 -4.75 -7.99
C GLY A 263 13.08 -5.89 -8.92
N GLU A 264 14.33 -6.32 -8.77
CA GLU A 264 14.93 -7.38 -9.60
C GLU A 264 14.80 -8.77 -8.95
N CYS A 265 14.88 -9.79 -9.80
CA CYS A 265 14.89 -11.18 -9.41
C CYS A 265 16.12 -11.51 -8.55
N GLN A 266 15.92 -12.32 -7.52
CA GLN A 266 17.01 -12.74 -6.63
C GLN A 266 17.97 -13.77 -7.22
N PHE A 267 17.68 -14.34 -8.40
CA PHE A 267 18.52 -15.35 -9.06
C PHE A 267 19.04 -14.91 -10.42
N ILE A 268 18.35 -14.01 -11.11
CA ILE A 268 18.71 -13.60 -12.48
C ILE A 268 18.83 -12.07 -12.51
N ALA A 269 20.07 -11.58 -12.63
CA ALA A 269 20.36 -10.16 -12.62
C ALA A 269 19.71 -9.45 -13.83
N GLY A 270 19.20 -8.23 -13.62
CA GLY A 270 18.52 -7.44 -14.65
C GLY A 270 17.07 -7.85 -14.93
N GLU A 271 16.64 -9.06 -14.54
CA GLU A 271 15.27 -9.50 -14.72
C GLU A 271 14.33 -8.90 -13.66
N LYS A 272 13.19 -8.36 -14.09
CA LYS A 272 12.18 -7.81 -13.17
C LYS A 272 11.39 -8.92 -12.48
N ARG A 273 11.03 -8.66 -11.22
CA ARG A 273 10.16 -9.52 -10.43
C ARG A 273 8.80 -9.74 -11.10
N ALA A 274 8.28 -10.97 -11.04
CA ALA A 274 6.98 -11.33 -11.57
C ALA A 274 5.86 -10.78 -10.66
N PRO A 275 4.76 -10.24 -11.23
CA PRO A 275 3.55 -9.91 -10.48
C PRO A 275 3.03 -11.13 -9.72
N LYS A 276 2.56 -10.94 -8.50
CA LYS A 276 2.03 -12.03 -7.65
C LYS A 276 0.73 -12.63 -8.23
N ASP A 277 -0.03 -11.82 -8.95
CA ASP A 277 -1.33 -12.17 -9.52
C ASP A 277 -1.22 -12.74 -10.97
N SER A 278 0.00 -13.05 -11.43
CA SER A 278 0.23 -13.78 -12.69
C SER A 278 0.06 -15.28 -12.51
N VAL A 279 -0.19 -16.04 -13.59
CA VAL A 279 -0.52 -17.47 -13.49
C VAL A 279 0.68 -18.26 -12.96
N SER A 280 1.88 -17.98 -13.45
CA SER A 280 3.09 -18.65 -12.97
C SER A 280 3.43 -18.32 -11.51
N ALA A 281 3.20 -17.08 -11.07
CA ALA A 281 3.43 -16.71 -9.67
C ALA A 281 2.37 -17.31 -8.72
N ILE A 282 1.10 -17.34 -9.15
CA ILE A 282 0.00 -17.99 -8.41
C ILE A 282 0.30 -19.47 -8.22
N GLU A 283 0.70 -20.15 -9.29
CA GLU A 283 1.05 -21.57 -9.25
C GLU A 283 2.24 -21.83 -8.33
N PHE A 284 3.30 -21.02 -8.42
CA PHE A 284 4.46 -21.11 -7.53
C PHE A 284 4.07 -20.97 -6.06
N VAL A 285 3.24 -19.98 -5.73
CA VAL A 285 2.75 -19.75 -4.36
C VAL A 285 1.87 -20.91 -3.90
N ALA A 286 1.00 -21.44 -4.77
CA ALA A 286 0.14 -22.57 -4.46
C ALA A 286 0.96 -23.84 -4.20
N LEU A 287 1.83 -24.24 -5.13
CA LEU A 287 2.70 -25.41 -5.00
C LEU A 287 3.58 -25.31 -3.76
N SER A 288 4.23 -24.17 -3.54
CA SER A 288 5.07 -23.95 -2.34
C SER A 288 4.29 -24.21 -1.06
N ARG A 289 3.03 -23.79 -1.00
CA ARG A 289 2.21 -23.96 0.20
C ARG A 289 1.67 -25.37 0.33
N ILE A 290 1.21 -25.98 -0.76
CA ILE A 290 0.71 -27.36 -0.79
C ILE A 290 1.81 -28.31 -0.34
N ILE A 291 2.96 -28.29 -1.01
CA ILE A 291 4.07 -29.21 -0.74
C ILE A 291 4.55 -29.06 0.71
N ASN A 292 4.76 -27.84 1.21
CA ASN A 292 5.21 -27.64 2.59
C ASN A 292 4.17 -28.06 3.63
N THR A 293 2.88 -27.88 3.35
CA THR A 293 1.81 -28.28 4.28
C THR A 293 1.72 -29.79 4.35
N LEU A 294 1.72 -30.48 3.20
CA LEU A 294 1.69 -31.93 3.12
C LEU A 294 2.94 -32.55 3.72
N ALA A 295 4.14 -32.00 3.44
CA ALA A 295 5.38 -32.46 4.06
C ALA A 295 5.38 -32.30 5.59
N ASN A 296 4.75 -31.26 6.12
CA ASN A 296 4.57 -31.11 7.58
C ASN A 296 3.60 -32.16 8.14
N LEU A 297 2.50 -32.42 7.43
CA LEU A 297 1.53 -33.44 7.82
C LEU A 297 2.15 -34.84 7.79
N SER A 298 2.88 -35.20 6.74
CA SER A 298 3.57 -36.49 6.63
C SER A 298 4.47 -36.77 7.84
N LYS A 299 5.15 -35.75 8.37
CA LYS A 299 5.97 -35.88 9.59
C LYS A 299 5.16 -36.17 10.86
N LYS A 300 3.86 -35.84 10.87
CA LYS A 300 2.95 -36.03 12.02
C LYS A 300 2.07 -37.26 11.89
N SER A 301 1.47 -37.47 10.71
CA SER A 301 0.53 -38.55 10.42
C SER A 301 1.24 -39.84 10.00
N GLY A 302 2.46 -39.74 9.45
CA GLY A 302 3.13 -40.84 8.76
C GLY A 302 2.57 -41.10 7.35
N GLU A 303 1.56 -40.35 6.90
CA GLU A 303 0.99 -40.49 5.56
C GLU A 303 1.93 -39.93 4.50
N ILE A 304 1.99 -40.61 3.35
CA ILE A 304 2.74 -40.16 2.19
C ILE A 304 1.74 -39.59 1.18
N TYR A 305 1.93 -38.34 0.80
CA TYR A 305 1.13 -37.70 -0.25
C TYR A 305 1.91 -37.71 -1.55
N ASP A 306 1.38 -38.40 -2.54
CA ASP A 306 2.03 -38.55 -3.83
C ASP A 306 1.89 -37.30 -4.71
N LYS A 307 2.61 -37.32 -5.85
CA LYS A 307 2.53 -36.30 -6.88
C LYS A 307 1.09 -36.09 -7.39
N ALA A 308 0.31 -37.17 -7.55
CA ALA A 308 -1.04 -37.09 -8.09
C ALA A 308 -1.97 -36.28 -7.16
N MET A 309 -1.86 -36.47 -5.85
CA MET A 309 -2.59 -35.72 -4.84
C MET A 309 -2.20 -34.23 -4.87
N ILE A 310 -0.90 -33.91 -4.89
CA ILE A 310 -0.39 -32.53 -4.97
C ILE A 310 -0.96 -31.80 -6.19
N LEU A 311 -0.89 -32.45 -7.36
CA LEU A 311 -1.40 -31.87 -8.61
C LEU A 311 -2.93 -31.77 -8.64
N THR A 312 -3.64 -32.64 -7.93
CA THR A 312 -5.10 -32.55 -7.80
C THR A 312 -5.51 -31.36 -6.95
N ILE A 313 -4.85 -31.15 -5.80
CA ILE A 313 -5.04 -29.96 -4.96
C ILE A 313 -4.70 -28.69 -5.75
N LEU A 314 -3.58 -28.70 -6.49
CA LEU A 314 -3.19 -27.57 -7.34
C LEU A 314 -4.26 -27.24 -8.38
N ARG A 315 -4.77 -28.24 -9.12
CA ARG A 315 -5.83 -28.04 -10.12
C ARG A 315 -7.07 -27.42 -9.51
N TYR A 316 -7.52 -27.93 -8.35
CA TYR A 316 -8.66 -27.35 -7.63
C TYR A 316 -8.41 -25.88 -7.28
N VAL A 317 -7.24 -25.56 -6.73
CA VAL A 317 -6.86 -24.20 -6.36
C VAL A 317 -6.81 -23.28 -7.58
N LEU A 318 -6.21 -23.72 -8.68
CA LEU A 318 -6.11 -22.93 -9.91
C LEU A 318 -7.47 -22.76 -10.57
N GLU A 319 -8.37 -23.75 -10.50
CA GLU A 319 -9.73 -23.67 -11.04
C GLU A 319 -10.58 -22.68 -10.23
N LYS A 320 -10.72 -22.94 -8.92
CA LYS A 320 -11.59 -22.17 -8.02
C LYS A 320 -10.98 -20.83 -7.59
N GLY A 321 -9.67 -20.66 -7.65
CA GLY A 321 -8.95 -19.47 -7.18
C GLY A 321 -8.88 -19.33 -5.66
N GLU A 322 -9.39 -20.29 -4.91
CA GLU A 322 -9.35 -20.34 -3.45
C GLU A 322 -9.56 -21.76 -2.95
N MET A 323 -9.12 -22.04 -1.73
CA MET A 323 -9.37 -23.29 -1.02
C MET A 323 -9.37 -23.00 0.48
N SER A 324 -10.28 -23.59 1.26
CA SER A 324 -10.25 -23.56 2.73
C SER A 324 -9.44 -24.72 3.29
N TYR A 325 -8.99 -24.62 4.54
CA TYR A 325 -8.38 -25.75 5.23
C TYR A 325 -9.33 -26.95 5.35
N ARG A 326 -10.63 -26.66 5.52
CA ARG A 326 -11.67 -27.69 5.52
C ARG A 326 -11.73 -28.45 4.19
N ALA A 327 -11.75 -27.73 3.06
CA ALA A 327 -11.76 -28.36 1.74
C ALA A 327 -10.47 -29.15 1.48
N LEU A 328 -9.33 -28.67 1.97
CA LEU A 328 -8.07 -29.41 1.91
C LEU A 328 -8.14 -30.71 2.71
N ARG A 329 -8.62 -30.67 3.96
CA ARG A 329 -8.80 -31.86 4.82
C ARG A 329 -9.69 -32.90 4.16
N GLU A 330 -10.85 -32.47 3.65
CA GLU A 330 -11.81 -33.33 2.94
C GLU A 330 -11.16 -33.95 1.69
N MET A 331 -10.30 -33.22 0.97
CA MET A 331 -9.62 -33.72 -0.23
C MET A 331 -8.54 -34.77 0.06
N ILE A 332 -7.82 -34.63 1.18
CA ILE A 332 -6.74 -35.55 1.56
C ILE A 332 -7.19 -36.64 2.55
N ASN A 333 -8.46 -36.65 2.94
CA ASN A 333 -9.04 -37.56 3.94
C ASN A 333 -8.29 -37.58 5.28
N LEU A 334 -7.85 -36.42 5.77
CA LEU A 334 -7.05 -36.32 7.00
C LEU A 334 -7.89 -36.54 8.28
N ASP A 335 -7.42 -37.44 9.14
CA ASP A 335 -8.02 -37.77 10.44
C ASP A 335 -8.22 -36.53 11.34
N GLU A 336 -9.37 -36.47 12.02
CA GLU A 336 -9.77 -35.33 12.87
C GLU A 336 -8.80 -35.05 14.03
N LYS A 337 -8.03 -36.04 14.48
CA LYS A 337 -7.02 -35.88 15.54
C LYS A 337 -5.81 -35.10 15.05
N ILE A 338 -5.57 -35.03 13.74
CA ILE A 338 -4.40 -34.40 13.16
C ILE A 338 -4.76 -32.98 12.73
N GLN A 339 -4.07 -32.00 13.32
CA GLN A 339 -4.30 -30.58 13.07
C GLN A 339 -3.23 -29.98 12.14
N PHE A 340 -3.66 -29.07 11.27
CA PHE A 340 -2.75 -28.27 10.45
C PHE A 340 -1.96 -27.28 11.32
N VAL A 341 -0.71 -27.00 10.95
CA VAL A 341 0.12 -25.99 11.61
C VAL A 341 0.09 -24.69 10.80
N ASP A 342 -0.71 -23.74 11.24
CA ASP A 342 -0.70 -22.37 10.70
C ASP A 342 -1.14 -21.38 11.78
N SER A 343 -0.41 -20.27 11.92
CA SER A 343 -0.71 -19.20 12.88
C SER A 343 -2.12 -18.58 12.77
N ARG A 344 -2.79 -18.77 11.63
CA ARG A 344 -4.16 -18.27 11.40
C ARG A 344 -5.25 -19.22 11.88
N LEU A 345 -4.89 -20.45 12.20
CA LEU A 345 -5.83 -21.46 12.68
C LEU A 345 -5.91 -21.41 14.20
N ASP A 346 -7.14 -21.37 14.70
CA ASP A 346 -7.45 -21.30 16.11
C ASP A 346 -8.39 -22.45 16.48
N TYR A 347 -7.79 -23.59 16.83
CA TYR A 347 -8.51 -24.82 17.17
C TYR A 347 -9.25 -24.76 18.51
N SER A 348 -9.05 -23.70 19.32
CA SER A 348 -9.84 -23.49 20.55
C SER A 348 -11.33 -23.29 20.25
N LYS A 349 -11.66 -22.84 19.02
CA LYS A 349 -13.03 -22.65 18.52
C LYS A 349 -13.67 -23.92 17.96
N GLY A 350 -12.96 -25.06 18.03
CA GLY A 350 -13.37 -26.33 17.43
C GLY A 350 -12.96 -26.46 15.96
N LEU A 351 -12.81 -27.72 15.51
CA LEU A 351 -12.21 -28.08 14.23
C LEU A 351 -12.94 -27.46 13.02
N LYS A 352 -14.27 -27.56 12.99
CA LYS A 352 -15.09 -27.06 11.86
C LYS A 352 -15.00 -25.55 11.67
N GLU A 353 -14.91 -24.78 12.77
CA GLU A 353 -14.81 -23.31 12.68
C GLU A 353 -13.38 -22.85 12.41
N ALA A 354 -12.39 -23.47 13.05
CA ALA A 354 -10.98 -23.18 12.80
C ALA A 354 -10.63 -23.31 11.31
N GLU A 355 -11.16 -24.34 10.65
CA GLU A 355 -10.77 -24.70 9.27
C GLU A 355 -11.61 -24.03 8.17
N LYS A 356 -12.55 -23.14 8.52
CA LYS A 356 -13.19 -22.24 7.53
C LYS A 356 -12.20 -21.23 6.93
N VAL A 357 -11.10 -20.98 7.63
CA VAL A 357 -10.01 -20.11 7.18
C VAL A 357 -9.51 -20.56 5.80
N LYS A 358 -9.26 -19.60 4.91
CA LYS A 358 -8.72 -19.89 3.57
C LYS A 358 -7.30 -20.42 3.69
N PHE A 359 -7.09 -21.64 3.19
CA PHE A 359 -5.78 -22.19 2.90
C PHE A 359 -5.12 -21.30 1.84
N VAL A 360 -5.72 -21.08 0.69
CA VAL A 360 -5.20 -20.13 -0.30
C VAL A 360 -6.33 -19.30 -0.86
N GLU A 361 -6.01 -18.07 -1.24
CA GLU A 361 -6.95 -17.14 -1.85
C GLU A 361 -6.22 -16.26 -2.87
N PHE A 362 -6.63 -16.38 -4.12
CA PHE A 362 -6.14 -15.60 -5.26
C PHE A 362 -7.30 -14.78 -5.81
N ALA A 363 -7.71 -13.75 -5.06
CA ALA A 363 -8.90 -12.93 -5.36
C ALA A 363 -8.92 -12.37 -6.79
N HIS A 364 -7.75 -12.08 -7.36
CA HIS A 364 -7.62 -11.55 -8.71
C HIS A 364 -7.71 -12.60 -9.82
N LEU A 365 -7.48 -13.89 -9.53
CA LEU A 365 -7.48 -14.95 -10.55
C LEU A 365 -8.85 -15.11 -11.20
N LYS A 366 -9.93 -15.10 -10.40
CA LYS A 366 -11.31 -15.21 -10.90
C LYS A 366 -11.64 -14.07 -11.87
N ALA A 367 -11.31 -12.83 -11.47
CA ALA A 367 -11.54 -11.65 -12.30
C ALA A 367 -10.68 -11.68 -13.57
N PHE A 368 -9.44 -12.18 -13.47
CA PHE A 368 -8.54 -12.29 -14.61
C PHE A 368 -9.01 -13.32 -15.63
N LYS A 369 -9.42 -14.51 -15.17
CA LYS A 369 -10.07 -15.53 -16.02
C LYS A 369 -11.33 -15.00 -16.68
N LYS A 370 -12.19 -14.32 -15.92
CA LYS A 370 -13.43 -13.74 -16.45
C LYS A 370 -13.13 -12.68 -17.53
N ALA A 371 -12.10 -11.85 -17.34
CA ALA A 371 -11.71 -10.83 -18.30
C ALA A 371 -11.13 -11.43 -19.59
N LEU A 372 -10.44 -12.56 -19.51
CA LEU A 372 -9.92 -13.28 -20.67
C LEU A 372 -10.94 -14.23 -21.32
N GLY A 373 -11.98 -14.68 -20.62
CA GLY A 373 -12.96 -15.62 -21.17
C GLY A 373 -12.30 -16.91 -21.69
N GLU A 374 -12.72 -17.37 -22.87
CA GLU A 374 -12.17 -18.57 -23.53
C GLU A 374 -10.67 -18.42 -23.87
N SER A 375 -10.21 -17.19 -24.12
CA SER A 375 -8.79 -16.91 -24.39
C SER A 375 -7.88 -17.29 -23.22
N PHE A 376 -8.40 -17.42 -22.00
CA PHE A 376 -7.59 -17.89 -20.87
C PHE A 376 -7.11 -19.34 -21.06
N ALA A 377 -7.90 -20.18 -21.73
CA ALA A 377 -7.57 -21.59 -21.95
C ALA A 377 -6.78 -21.81 -23.25
N SER A 378 -6.99 -20.97 -24.26
CA SER A 378 -6.34 -21.11 -25.57
C SER A 378 -4.98 -20.42 -25.66
N LEU A 379 -4.76 -19.32 -24.93
CA LEU A 379 -3.51 -18.59 -25.00
C LEU A 379 -2.37 -19.31 -24.27
N GLU A 380 -1.18 -19.20 -24.83
CA GLU A 380 0.03 -19.65 -24.15
C GLU A 380 0.25 -18.87 -22.85
N ARG A 381 0.78 -19.59 -21.85
CA ARG A 381 1.03 -19.06 -20.51
C ARG A 381 1.92 -17.81 -20.52
N GLU A 382 2.90 -17.76 -21.41
CA GLU A 382 3.80 -16.61 -21.55
C GLU A 382 3.03 -15.32 -21.85
N HIS A 383 2.06 -15.38 -22.77
CA HIS A 383 1.23 -14.21 -23.10
C HIS A 383 0.32 -13.82 -21.94
N ILE A 384 -0.27 -14.78 -21.22
CA ILE A 384 -1.10 -14.50 -20.05
C ILE A 384 -0.28 -13.81 -18.94
N ASP A 385 0.94 -14.28 -18.70
CA ASP A 385 1.86 -13.69 -17.73
C ASP A 385 2.37 -12.30 -18.16
N LYS A 386 2.55 -12.09 -19.47
CA LYS A 386 2.90 -10.77 -20.03
C LYS A 386 1.77 -9.76 -19.86
N ILE A 387 0.52 -10.16 -20.11
CA ILE A 387 -0.66 -9.34 -19.85
C ILE A 387 -0.74 -8.98 -18.36
N ALA A 388 -0.54 -9.95 -17.47
CA ALA A 388 -0.50 -9.71 -16.02
C ALA A 388 0.61 -8.70 -15.64
N SER A 389 1.75 -8.73 -16.32
CA SER A 389 2.85 -7.76 -16.15
C SER A 389 2.46 -6.34 -16.54
N GLN A 390 1.82 -6.18 -17.70
CA GLN A 390 1.33 -4.87 -18.14
C GLN A 390 0.28 -4.32 -17.16
N ILE A 391 -0.67 -5.15 -16.70
CA ILE A 391 -1.67 -4.77 -15.69
C ILE A 391 -1.02 -4.35 -14.36
N ALA A 392 0.05 -5.04 -13.95
CA ALA A 392 0.76 -4.76 -12.72
C ALA A 392 1.53 -3.44 -12.75
N VAL A 393 2.06 -3.08 -13.92
CA VAL A 393 2.98 -1.94 -14.09
C VAL A 393 2.29 -0.67 -14.59
N ILE A 394 1.32 -0.80 -15.50
CA ILE A 394 0.58 0.31 -16.11
C ILE A 394 -0.72 0.51 -15.31
N LYS A 395 -0.77 1.64 -14.59
CA LYS A 395 -1.91 2.01 -13.74
C LYS A 395 -2.90 2.94 -14.43
N ASP A 396 -2.49 3.54 -15.53
CA ASP A 396 -3.36 4.32 -16.39
C ASP A 396 -4.24 3.39 -17.22
N VAL A 397 -5.56 3.46 -17.04
CA VAL A 397 -6.52 2.60 -17.74
C VAL A 397 -6.47 2.81 -19.26
N VAL A 398 -6.31 4.05 -19.70
CA VAL A 398 -6.29 4.41 -21.13
C VAL A 398 -4.97 3.98 -21.78
N GLU A 399 -3.85 4.18 -21.09
CA GLU A 399 -2.55 3.71 -21.57
C GLU A 399 -2.48 2.19 -21.62
N LEU A 400 -3.00 1.50 -20.58
CA LEU A 400 -3.04 0.05 -20.53
C LEU A 400 -3.92 -0.54 -21.64
N HIS A 401 -5.08 0.07 -21.91
CA HIS A 401 -5.95 -0.35 -23.01
C HIS A 401 -5.19 -0.31 -24.36
N LYS A 402 -4.53 0.82 -24.66
CA LYS A 402 -3.73 0.98 -25.90
C LYS A 402 -2.58 0.01 -25.98
N GLU A 403 -1.86 -0.20 -24.87
CA GLU A 403 -0.75 -1.14 -24.81
C GLU A 403 -1.20 -2.58 -25.05
N LEU A 404 -2.33 -2.99 -24.43
CA LEU A 404 -2.91 -4.32 -24.61
C LEU A 404 -3.44 -4.52 -26.04
N GLU A 405 -4.08 -3.51 -26.62
CA GLU A 405 -4.53 -3.54 -28.01
C GLU A 405 -3.35 -3.70 -28.97
N SER A 406 -2.30 -2.87 -28.80
CA SER A 406 -1.08 -2.97 -29.61
C SER A 406 -0.38 -4.32 -29.43
N TYR A 407 -0.34 -4.86 -28.21
CA TYR A 407 0.28 -6.14 -27.93
C TYR A 407 -0.53 -7.30 -28.52
N SER A 408 -1.85 -7.28 -28.37
CA SER A 408 -2.77 -8.27 -28.96
C SER A 408 -2.63 -8.33 -30.47
N ALA A 409 -2.56 -7.18 -31.15
CA ALA A 409 -2.36 -7.10 -32.59
C ALA A 409 -0.99 -7.62 -33.02
N LYS A 410 0.07 -7.26 -32.28
CA LYS A 410 1.45 -7.64 -32.60
C LYS A 410 1.71 -9.14 -32.46
N GLU A 411 1.17 -9.77 -31.42
CA GLU A 411 1.38 -11.19 -31.13
C GLU A 411 0.20 -12.07 -31.63
N GLN A 412 -0.71 -11.49 -32.43
CA GLN A 412 -1.89 -12.17 -32.99
C GLN A 412 -2.74 -12.93 -31.94
N LEU A 413 -2.95 -12.31 -30.77
CA LEU A 413 -3.72 -12.93 -29.67
C LEU A 413 -5.24 -12.89 -29.89
N HIS A 414 -5.70 -12.10 -30.86
CA HIS A 414 -7.10 -11.93 -31.22
C HIS A 414 -8.03 -11.58 -30.04
N LEU A 415 -7.51 -10.83 -29.04
CA LEU A 415 -8.34 -10.34 -27.93
C LEU A 415 -9.39 -9.34 -28.44
N THR A 416 -10.62 -9.50 -27.98
CA THR A 416 -11.74 -8.60 -28.29
C THR A 416 -11.61 -7.28 -27.52
N SER A 417 -12.26 -6.23 -28.01
CA SER A 417 -12.28 -4.92 -27.34
C SER A 417 -12.84 -5.00 -25.91
N ASP A 418 -13.86 -5.84 -25.70
CA ASP A 418 -14.46 -6.06 -24.38
C ASP A 418 -13.49 -6.75 -23.40
N GLN A 419 -12.71 -7.73 -23.89
CA GLN A 419 -11.67 -8.37 -23.08
C GLN A 419 -10.59 -7.35 -22.69
N ILE A 420 -10.10 -6.56 -23.65
CA ILE A 420 -9.09 -5.52 -23.40
C ILE A 420 -9.60 -4.48 -22.40
N GLN A 421 -10.87 -4.08 -22.52
CA GLN A 421 -11.51 -3.15 -21.60
C GLN A 421 -11.64 -3.74 -20.20
N ALA A 422 -12.06 -5.01 -20.07
CA ALA A 422 -12.13 -5.69 -18.78
C ALA A 422 -10.75 -5.82 -18.12
N LEU A 423 -9.73 -6.21 -18.89
CA LEU A 423 -8.34 -6.33 -18.44
C LEU A 423 -7.77 -4.99 -17.96
N SER A 424 -8.06 -3.91 -18.67
CA SER A 424 -7.58 -2.56 -18.35
C SER A 424 -8.07 -2.06 -16.99
N ASN A 425 -9.20 -2.59 -16.50
CA ASN A 425 -9.79 -2.24 -15.21
C ASN A 425 -9.26 -3.10 -14.04
N LEU A 426 -8.54 -4.20 -14.30
CA LEU A 426 -7.94 -5.04 -13.25
C LEU A 426 -6.77 -4.33 -12.56
N ASN A 427 -6.55 -4.58 -11.27
CA ASN A 427 -5.51 -3.90 -10.49
C ASN A 427 -4.58 -4.86 -9.73
N PHE A 428 -3.49 -5.29 -10.38
CA PHE A 428 -2.45 -6.13 -9.74
C PHE A 428 -1.37 -5.26 -9.12
N SER A 429 -1.02 -5.43 -7.85
CA SER A 429 -0.12 -4.47 -7.16
C SER A 429 1.13 -5.11 -6.57
N LYS A 430 1.11 -6.42 -6.35
CA LYS A 430 2.16 -7.14 -5.64
C LYS A 430 3.05 -7.88 -6.62
N HIS A 431 4.30 -8.10 -6.24
CA HIS A 431 5.27 -8.89 -6.99
C HIS A 431 5.93 -9.89 -6.03
N ILE A 432 6.33 -11.06 -6.53
CA ILE A 432 7.15 -12.03 -5.77
C ILE A 432 8.64 -11.76 -5.98
N SER A 433 9.53 -12.41 -5.26
CA SER A 433 11.00 -12.18 -5.37
C SER A 433 11.65 -12.79 -6.63
N LEU A 434 10.88 -13.52 -7.45
CA LEU A 434 11.33 -14.25 -8.63
C LEU A 434 10.84 -13.57 -9.91
N SER A 435 11.62 -13.61 -10.98
CA SER A 435 11.16 -13.26 -12.35
C SER A 435 10.45 -14.44 -13.01
N PHE A 436 9.73 -14.19 -14.11
CA PHE A 436 9.15 -15.27 -14.93
C PHE A 436 10.21 -16.24 -15.46
N LYS A 437 11.39 -15.73 -15.82
CA LYS A 437 12.52 -16.56 -16.25
C LYS A 437 13.06 -17.49 -15.15
N ALA A 438 13.04 -17.04 -13.89
CA ALA A 438 13.38 -17.93 -12.78
C ALA A 438 12.25 -18.93 -12.51
N LEU A 439 10.99 -18.49 -12.59
CA LEU A 439 9.83 -19.37 -12.43
C LEU A 439 9.78 -20.47 -13.48
N SER A 440 10.11 -20.19 -14.75
CA SER A 440 10.12 -21.20 -15.81
C SER A 440 11.18 -22.29 -15.59
N GLN A 441 12.23 -22.00 -14.83
CA GLN A 441 13.24 -22.99 -14.42
C GLN A 441 12.83 -23.74 -13.14
N ILE A 442 12.11 -23.10 -12.22
CA ILE A 442 11.76 -23.69 -10.91
C ILE A 442 10.48 -24.54 -10.98
N LEU A 443 9.43 -24.06 -11.64
CA LEU A 443 8.10 -24.68 -11.65
C LEU A 443 8.09 -26.13 -12.17
N PRO A 444 8.85 -26.50 -13.21
CA PRO A 444 8.91 -27.89 -13.67
C PRO A 444 9.27 -28.87 -12.55
N PHE A 445 10.27 -28.56 -11.71
CA PHE A 445 10.66 -29.39 -10.57
C PHE A 445 9.58 -29.45 -9.48
N MET A 446 8.92 -28.32 -9.21
CA MET A 446 7.84 -28.27 -8.22
C MET A 446 6.60 -29.07 -8.65
N ARG A 447 6.38 -29.21 -9.96
CA ARG A 447 5.32 -30.08 -10.53
C ARG A 447 5.73 -31.56 -10.58
N GLY A 448 7.01 -31.86 -10.35
CA GLY A 448 7.58 -33.17 -10.60
C GLY A 448 7.51 -33.53 -12.09
N GLU A 449 7.88 -32.62 -12.98
CA GLU A 449 8.06 -32.97 -14.40
C GLU A 449 9.31 -33.86 -14.52
N ARG A 450 9.21 -34.96 -15.30
CA ARG A 450 10.34 -35.90 -15.50
C ARG A 450 11.53 -35.24 -16.18
N GLU A 451 11.24 -34.30 -17.06
CA GLU A 451 12.21 -33.59 -17.88
C GLU A 451 12.06 -32.09 -17.62
N ALA A 452 13.01 -31.52 -16.88
CA ALA A 452 13.05 -30.09 -16.59
C ALA A 452 14.39 -29.50 -17.04
N ARG A 453 14.33 -28.35 -17.70
CA ARG A 453 15.49 -27.65 -18.28
C ARG A 453 16.27 -26.93 -17.18
N SER A 454 17.50 -27.37 -16.89
CA SER A 454 18.42 -26.67 -15.97
C SER A 454 19.32 -25.69 -16.73
N SER A 455 19.79 -24.64 -16.06
CA SER A 455 20.73 -23.67 -16.65
C SER A 455 22.11 -24.25 -16.95
N ASP A 456 22.50 -25.30 -16.22
CA ASP A 456 23.87 -25.81 -16.21
C ASP A 456 23.99 -27.18 -16.93
N VAL A 457 22.89 -27.94 -17.02
CA VAL A 457 22.86 -29.30 -17.58
C VAL A 457 21.53 -29.46 -18.34
N GLY A 458 21.57 -29.65 -19.67
CA GLY A 458 20.41 -29.48 -20.57
C GLY A 458 19.08 -30.09 -20.14
N TYR A 459 19.09 -31.24 -19.44
CA TYR A 459 17.94 -31.82 -18.75
C TYR A 459 18.38 -32.33 -17.37
N CYS A 460 17.51 -32.17 -16.37
CA CYS A 460 17.70 -32.84 -15.08
C CYS A 460 16.39 -33.39 -14.56
N ILE A 461 16.52 -34.48 -13.81
CA ILE A 461 15.43 -35.36 -13.43
C ILE A 461 15.10 -35.08 -11.96
N GLY A 462 13.87 -34.67 -11.67
CA GLY A 462 13.31 -34.61 -10.32
C GLY A 462 12.86 -35.99 -9.86
N ILE A 463 13.78 -36.96 -9.82
CA ILE A 463 13.52 -38.33 -9.35
C ILE A 463 13.93 -38.51 -7.90
N ASP A 464 13.19 -39.36 -7.19
CA ASP A 464 13.60 -39.92 -5.90
C ASP A 464 14.68 -41.01 -6.06
N GLU A 465 15.11 -41.59 -4.93
CA GLU A 465 16.13 -42.65 -4.89
C GLU A 465 15.69 -43.93 -5.66
N SER A 466 14.38 -44.11 -5.87
CA SER A 466 13.79 -45.19 -6.65
C SER A 466 13.61 -44.90 -8.14
N GLY A 467 13.91 -43.68 -8.60
CA GLY A 467 13.76 -43.29 -10.00
C GLY A 467 12.35 -42.82 -10.40
N GLU A 468 11.47 -42.55 -9.43
CA GLU A 468 10.14 -42.00 -9.66
C GLU A 468 10.11 -40.48 -9.53
N SER A 469 9.29 -39.82 -10.36
CA SER A 469 9.26 -38.36 -10.42
C SER A 469 8.38 -37.77 -9.32
N GLN A 470 8.93 -36.85 -8.54
CA GLN A 470 8.29 -36.27 -7.37
C GLN A 470 8.23 -34.74 -7.43
N CYS A 471 7.22 -34.15 -6.77
CA CYS A 471 7.12 -32.71 -6.57
C CYS A 471 8.17 -32.25 -5.54
N LEU A 472 9.09 -31.39 -5.95
CA LEU A 472 10.15 -30.89 -5.07
C LEU A 472 9.74 -29.62 -4.34
N ARG A 473 10.26 -29.45 -3.12
CA ARG A 473 10.15 -28.18 -2.39
C ARG A 473 10.89 -27.08 -3.12
N TYR A 474 10.62 -25.83 -2.74
CA TYR A 474 11.20 -24.67 -3.40
C TYR A 474 12.74 -24.63 -3.32
N ASP A 475 13.30 -24.94 -2.15
CA ASP A 475 14.75 -25.04 -1.91
C ASP A 475 15.40 -26.12 -2.79
N GLU A 476 14.81 -27.32 -2.80
CA GLU A 476 15.26 -28.44 -3.64
C GLU A 476 15.15 -28.12 -5.14
N SER A 477 14.08 -27.43 -5.55
CA SER A 477 13.87 -27.01 -6.94
C SER A 477 14.90 -25.98 -7.39
N VAL A 478 15.28 -25.04 -6.51
CA VAL A 478 16.33 -24.06 -6.78
C VAL A 478 17.68 -24.76 -6.95
N GLU A 479 18.02 -25.68 -6.05
CA GLU A 479 19.26 -26.46 -6.14
C GLU A 479 19.34 -27.24 -7.47
N LYS A 480 18.28 -27.98 -7.82
CA LYS A 480 18.21 -28.75 -9.07
C LYS A 480 18.25 -27.87 -10.32
N SER A 481 17.66 -26.68 -10.28
CA SER A 481 17.66 -25.74 -11.40
C SER A 481 19.03 -25.14 -11.71
N GLY A 482 19.99 -25.22 -10.78
CA GLY A 482 21.30 -24.55 -10.89
C GLY A 482 21.27 -23.06 -10.59
N LEU A 483 20.11 -22.50 -10.23
CA LEU A 483 19.96 -21.09 -9.92
C LEU A 483 20.76 -20.70 -8.68
N LYS A 484 21.76 -19.85 -8.88
CA LYS A 484 22.53 -19.24 -7.80
C LYS A 484 21.94 -17.89 -7.47
N ALA A 485 21.73 -17.62 -6.19
CA ALA A 485 21.33 -16.29 -5.75
C ALA A 485 22.30 -15.27 -6.38
N THR A 486 21.77 -14.18 -6.93
CA THR A 486 22.56 -13.04 -7.36
C THR A 486 23.15 -12.44 -6.10
N GLY A 487 24.27 -13.02 -5.66
CA GLY A 487 25.04 -12.50 -4.56
C GLY A 487 25.32 -11.06 -4.91
N LYS A 488 24.85 -10.13 -4.07
CA LYS A 488 25.37 -8.77 -4.07
C LYS A 488 26.87 -8.95 -3.91
N LYS A 489 27.65 -8.79 -4.98
CA LYS A 489 29.09 -8.97 -4.95
C LYS A 489 29.64 -7.94 -3.96
N ALA A 490 29.75 -8.32 -2.70
CA ALA A 490 30.48 -7.57 -1.71
C ALA A 490 31.96 -7.83 -2.04
N SER A 491 32.54 -6.98 -2.88
CA SER A 491 33.99 -6.89 -2.94
C SER A 491 34.46 -6.59 -1.51
N LYS A 492 35.24 -7.50 -0.93
CA LYS A 492 35.92 -7.22 0.33
C LYS A 492 36.91 -6.08 0.05
N GLY A 493 36.69 -4.93 0.69
CA GLY A 493 37.53 -3.75 0.53
C GLY A 493 38.02 -3.21 1.87
N ASP A 494 38.95 -2.26 1.81
CA ASP A 494 39.50 -1.56 2.98
C ASP A 494 38.50 -0.62 3.67
N ILE A 495 37.45 -0.23 2.95
CA ILE A 495 36.41 0.66 3.43
C ILE A 495 35.04 0.02 3.21
N LEU A 496 34.07 0.37 4.05
CA LEU A 496 32.69 0.03 3.81
C LEU A 496 32.13 0.98 2.72
N PRO A 497 31.76 0.47 1.54
CA PRO A 497 31.15 1.27 0.48
C PRO A 497 29.75 1.81 0.85
N PRO A 498 29.25 2.83 0.13
CA PRO A 498 27.89 3.34 0.30
C PRO A 498 26.84 2.24 0.21
N PHE A 499 25.89 2.23 1.14
CA PHE A 499 24.83 1.21 1.16
C PHE A 499 23.94 1.21 -0.09
N GLU A 500 23.80 2.35 -0.75
CA GLU A 500 23.02 2.50 -1.99
C GLU A 500 23.54 1.65 -3.15
N GLU A 501 24.83 1.29 -3.13
CA GLU A 501 25.43 0.40 -4.13
C GLU A 501 24.98 -1.06 -3.97
N PHE A 502 24.52 -1.45 -2.78
CA PHE A 502 24.09 -2.81 -2.45
C PHE A 502 22.58 -2.94 -2.31
N GLU A 503 21.91 -1.90 -1.84
CA GLU A 503 20.47 -1.88 -1.65
C GLU A 503 19.93 -0.49 -2.03
N PRO A 504 19.79 -0.21 -3.34
CA PRO A 504 19.28 1.07 -3.81
C PRO A 504 17.83 1.33 -3.37
N TYR A 505 17.09 0.30 -2.97
CA TYR A 505 15.66 0.36 -2.67
C TYR A 505 15.30 0.40 -1.17
N LEU A 506 16.22 0.83 -0.29
CA LEU A 506 15.91 1.01 1.13
C LEU A 506 14.89 2.15 1.33
N ALA A 507 13.63 1.78 1.57
CA ALA A 507 12.52 2.72 1.66
C ALA A 507 12.44 3.50 2.98
N ASN A 508 12.92 2.92 4.10
CA ASN A 508 12.82 3.55 5.41
C ASN A 508 13.94 4.61 5.58
N PRO A 509 13.60 5.91 5.61
CA PRO A 509 14.61 6.98 5.70
C PRO A 509 15.37 6.99 7.03
N VAL A 510 14.77 6.48 8.12
CA VAL A 510 15.41 6.41 9.45
C VAL A 510 16.53 5.38 9.42
N VAL A 511 16.22 4.16 8.97
CA VAL A 511 17.22 3.09 8.79
C VAL A 511 18.31 3.55 7.82
N LYS A 512 17.95 4.19 6.72
CA LYS A 512 18.91 4.68 5.72
C LYS A 512 19.91 5.67 6.34
N ARG A 513 19.43 6.60 7.17
CA ARG A 513 20.30 7.56 7.86
C ARG A 513 21.20 6.88 8.89
N ALA A 514 20.65 5.99 9.71
CA ALA A 514 21.43 5.25 10.70
C ALA A 514 22.55 4.42 10.06
N LEU A 515 22.27 3.69 8.98
CA LEU A 515 23.28 2.93 8.23
C LEU A 515 24.34 3.83 7.56
N ALA A 516 23.93 4.99 7.05
CA ALA A 516 24.87 5.94 6.46
C ALA A 516 25.81 6.56 7.51
N GLU A 517 25.32 6.87 8.71
CA GLU A 517 26.16 7.34 9.81
C GLU A 517 27.05 6.22 10.36
N TYR A 518 26.53 4.99 10.50
CA TYR A 518 27.33 3.82 10.87
C TYR A 518 28.51 3.61 9.93
N ARG A 519 28.27 3.70 8.62
CA ARG A 519 29.33 3.63 7.60
C ARG A 519 30.42 4.68 7.84
N LYS A 520 30.04 5.92 8.16
CA LYS A 520 31.02 6.99 8.42
C LYS A 520 31.86 6.69 9.66
N VAL A 521 31.23 6.23 10.73
CA VAL A 521 31.93 5.86 11.98
C VAL A 521 32.87 4.70 11.70
N LEU A 522 32.40 3.60 11.10
CA LEU A 522 33.24 2.45 10.79
C LEU A 522 34.43 2.83 9.91
N ASN A 523 34.22 3.61 8.83
CA ASN A 523 35.31 4.03 7.95
C ASN A 523 36.32 4.94 8.65
N ALA A 524 35.87 5.78 9.59
CA ALA A 524 36.77 6.59 10.42
C ALA A 524 37.61 5.71 11.36
N LEU A 525 36.99 4.71 12.02
CA LEU A 525 37.70 3.76 12.86
C LEU A 525 38.69 2.90 12.06
N LEU A 526 38.31 2.46 10.86
CA LEU A 526 39.21 1.75 9.95
C LEU A 526 40.42 2.59 9.57
N LYS A 527 40.23 3.89 9.32
CA LYS A 527 41.32 4.83 9.00
C LYS A 527 42.25 5.06 10.20
N GLN A 528 41.70 5.16 11.41
CA GLN A 528 42.46 5.53 12.60
C GLN A 528 43.13 4.32 13.29
N TYR A 529 42.43 3.20 13.39
CA TYR A 529 42.86 2.02 14.16
C TYR A 529 43.17 0.80 13.29
N GLY A 530 43.00 0.90 11.96
CA GLY A 530 43.22 -0.19 11.01
C GLY A 530 42.07 -1.18 10.95
N ARG A 531 42.31 -2.36 10.36
CA ARG A 531 41.29 -3.41 10.21
C ARG A 531 41.03 -4.16 11.53
N PRO A 532 39.77 -4.35 11.95
CA PRO A 532 39.45 -5.20 13.09
C PRO A 532 39.44 -6.68 12.69
N HIS A 533 39.59 -7.55 13.68
CA HIS A 533 39.38 -8.99 13.53
C HIS A 533 37.89 -9.36 13.62
N LYS A 534 37.12 -8.61 14.44
CA LYS A 534 35.69 -8.82 14.65
C LYS A 534 34.95 -7.49 14.72
N ILE A 535 33.70 -7.50 14.27
CA ILE A 535 32.77 -6.39 14.45
C ILE A 535 31.55 -6.93 15.20
N HIS A 536 31.24 -6.36 16.36
CA HIS A 536 30.02 -6.64 17.13
C HIS A 536 29.01 -5.53 16.86
N ILE A 537 27.77 -5.91 16.54
CA ILE A 537 26.70 -4.96 16.21
C ILE A 537 25.48 -5.28 17.05
N GLU A 538 25.07 -4.31 17.85
CA GLU A 538 23.73 -4.22 18.42
C GLU A 538 22.92 -3.21 17.61
N TYR A 539 21.66 -3.55 17.33
CA TYR A 539 20.76 -2.69 16.56
C TYR A 539 19.45 -2.54 17.31
N ALA A 540 19.05 -1.30 17.57
CA ALA A 540 17.83 -1.00 18.31
C ALA A 540 16.61 -1.62 17.62
N ARG A 541 15.83 -2.42 18.37
CA ARG A 541 14.59 -3.05 17.88
C ARG A 541 13.62 -2.01 17.29
N GLU A 542 13.60 -0.83 17.91
CA GLU A 542 12.79 0.33 17.54
C GLU A 542 13.08 0.88 16.14
N ALA A 543 14.30 0.70 15.63
CA ALA A 543 14.68 1.25 14.34
C ALA A 543 14.05 0.49 13.15
N LYS A 544 13.51 -0.72 13.38
CA LYS A 544 12.71 -1.46 12.40
C LYS A 544 11.22 -1.10 12.44
N LEU A 545 10.76 -0.51 13.54
CA LEU A 545 9.36 -0.27 13.81
C LEU A 545 8.87 1.02 13.16
N ASN A 546 7.62 1.00 12.69
CA ASN A 546 6.94 2.21 12.24
C ASN A 546 6.50 3.08 13.44
N ALA A 547 5.96 4.28 13.20
CA ALA A 547 5.56 5.20 14.27
C ALA A 547 4.47 4.61 15.19
N THR A 548 3.47 3.92 14.62
CA THR A 548 2.38 3.29 15.38
C THR A 548 2.88 2.14 16.24
N GLU A 549 3.75 1.29 15.69
CA GLU A 549 4.38 0.22 16.44
C GLU A 549 5.21 0.76 17.59
N ARG A 550 6.03 1.80 17.36
CA ARG A 550 6.79 2.46 18.44
C ARG A 550 5.89 3.01 19.54
N GLN A 551 4.80 3.68 19.19
CA GLN A 551 3.81 4.16 20.17
C GLN A 551 3.20 3.02 20.98
N LYS A 552 2.92 1.86 20.35
CA LYS A 552 2.45 0.67 21.05
C LYS A 552 3.48 0.17 22.06
N TYR A 553 4.75 0.08 21.66
CA TYR A 553 5.83 -0.31 22.58
C TYR A 553 6.05 0.70 23.71
N GLU A 554 6.01 2.01 23.43
CA GLU A 554 6.10 3.06 24.46
C GLU A 554 4.94 2.96 25.46
N LYS A 555 3.73 2.66 24.96
CA LYS A 555 2.56 2.40 25.79
C LYS A 555 2.76 1.15 26.65
N GLU A 556 3.16 0.02 26.07
CA GLU A 556 3.46 -1.22 26.79
C GLU A 556 4.56 -1.01 27.85
N GLN A 557 5.61 -0.24 27.56
CA GLN A 557 6.65 0.11 28.52
C GLN A 557 6.11 0.97 29.67
N ARG A 558 5.24 1.96 29.38
CA ARG A 558 4.60 2.79 30.40
C ARG A 558 3.63 1.98 31.27
N GLU A 559 2.89 1.06 30.68
CA GLU A 559 2.01 0.13 31.40
C GLU A 559 2.84 -0.78 32.31
N ASN A 560 3.92 -1.37 31.79
CA ASN A 560 4.85 -2.19 32.58
C ASN A 560 5.52 -1.40 33.71
N TYR A 561 5.91 -0.15 33.46
CA TYR A 561 6.44 0.74 34.49
C TYR A 561 5.40 0.99 35.58
N THR A 562 4.15 1.27 35.20
CA THR A 562 3.05 1.51 36.15
C THR A 562 2.75 0.25 36.96
N ALA A 563 2.69 -0.91 36.32
CA ALA A 563 2.52 -2.20 36.98
C ALA A 563 3.68 -2.47 37.97
N ASN A 564 4.92 -2.18 37.58
CA ASN A 564 6.07 -2.29 38.49
C ASN A 564 5.97 -1.31 39.68
N GLN A 565 5.48 -0.08 39.48
CA GLN A 565 5.28 0.88 40.57
C GLN A 565 4.17 0.44 41.53
N ASN A 566 3.08 -0.12 41.00
CA ASN A 566 2.00 -0.68 41.83
C ASN A 566 2.49 -1.89 42.63
N ALA A 567 3.22 -2.81 41.99
CA ALA A 567 3.84 -3.95 42.65
C ALA A 567 4.86 -3.50 43.74
N ARG A 568 5.58 -2.39 43.53
CA ARG A 568 6.47 -1.80 44.56
C ARG A 568 5.68 -1.32 45.78
N LYS A 569 4.61 -0.56 45.57
CA LYS A 569 3.73 -0.10 46.67
C LYS A 569 3.08 -1.27 47.42
N GLN A 570 2.71 -2.32 46.69
CA GLN A 570 2.17 -3.53 47.30
C GLN A 570 3.22 -4.30 48.10
N CYS A 571 4.44 -4.45 47.58
CA CYS A 571 5.58 -4.95 48.35
C CYS A 571 5.70 -4.21 49.68
N GLU A 572 5.73 -2.87 49.65
CA GLU A 572 5.84 -2.04 50.84
C GLU A 572 4.66 -2.25 51.82
N SER A 573 3.42 -2.32 51.31
CA SER A 573 2.23 -2.58 52.13
C SER A 573 2.21 -3.97 52.77
N LEU A 574 2.87 -4.95 52.14
CA LEU A 574 2.99 -6.33 52.61
C LEU A 574 4.27 -6.54 53.44
N GLY A 575 5.07 -5.50 53.68
CA GLY A 575 6.34 -5.60 54.40
C GLY A 575 7.46 -6.31 53.63
N LEU A 576 7.33 -6.45 52.31
CA LEU A 576 8.32 -7.10 51.44
C LEU A 576 9.30 -6.07 50.85
N GLU A 577 10.57 -6.45 50.74
CA GLU A 577 11.56 -5.64 50.02
C GLU A 577 11.21 -5.60 48.51
N PRO A 578 11.19 -4.41 47.87
CA PRO A 578 10.89 -4.25 46.46
C PRO A 578 12.08 -4.66 45.54
N SER A 579 12.43 -5.95 45.58
CA SER A 579 13.41 -6.57 44.69
C SER A 579 12.79 -7.00 43.35
N SER A 580 13.61 -7.14 42.29
CA SER A 580 13.13 -7.59 40.97
C SER A 580 12.38 -8.93 41.04
N THR A 581 12.83 -9.83 41.90
CA THR A 581 12.20 -11.14 42.16
C THR A 581 10.85 -11.00 42.85
N ASN A 582 10.72 -10.17 43.87
CA ASN A 582 9.45 -9.99 44.59
C ASN A 582 8.40 -9.26 43.73
N LEU A 583 8.83 -8.27 42.95
CA LEU A 583 7.96 -7.60 41.99
C LEU A 583 7.44 -8.56 40.91
N LEU A 584 8.27 -9.48 40.44
CA LEU A 584 7.82 -10.51 39.49
C LEU A 584 6.80 -11.46 40.13
N LYS A 585 7.07 -11.92 41.37
CA LYS A 585 6.16 -12.82 42.09
C LYS A 585 4.79 -12.18 42.34
N LEU A 586 4.73 -10.91 42.75
CA LEU A 586 3.46 -10.20 42.97
C LEU A 586 2.66 -10.06 41.69
N LYS A 587 3.28 -9.61 40.59
CA LYS A 587 2.59 -9.50 39.30
C LYS A 587 2.03 -10.84 38.83
N LEU A 588 2.81 -11.93 38.98
CA LEU A 588 2.35 -13.27 38.63
C LEU A 588 1.21 -13.75 39.55
N TRP A 589 1.28 -13.45 40.85
CA TRP A 589 0.22 -13.79 41.80
C TRP A 589 -1.12 -13.12 41.44
N GLU A 590 -1.08 -11.83 41.08
CA GLU A 590 -2.26 -11.09 40.60
C GLU A 590 -2.78 -11.62 39.26
N GLU A 591 -1.89 -11.85 38.28
CA GLU A 591 -2.25 -12.40 36.96
C GLU A 591 -2.86 -13.81 37.05
N GLN A 592 -2.47 -14.59 38.07
CA GLN A 592 -3.01 -15.92 38.36
C GLN A 592 -4.30 -15.88 39.20
N GLY A 593 -4.85 -14.71 39.47
CA GLY A 593 -6.07 -14.55 40.28
C GLY A 593 -5.89 -15.01 41.73
N GLU A 594 -4.66 -14.96 42.25
CA GLU A 594 -4.27 -15.45 43.58
C GLU A 594 -4.29 -16.97 43.74
N PHE A 595 -4.32 -17.76 42.65
CA PHE A 595 -4.30 -19.23 42.71
C PHE A 595 -3.01 -19.82 42.17
N CYS A 596 -2.54 -20.89 42.80
CA CYS A 596 -1.42 -21.66 42.28
C CYS A 596 -1.82 -22.33 40.97
N ALA A 597 -1.11 -22.04 39.89
CA ALA A 597 -1.37 -22.64 38.58
C ALA A 597 -1.20 -24.18 38.56
N TYR A 598 -0.54 -24.77 39.55
CA TYR A 598 -0.30 -26.22 39.62
C TYR A 598 -1.23 -26.95 40.59
N SER A 599 -1.52 -26.38 41.76
CA SER A 599 -2.40 -27.04 42.75
C SER A 599 -3.84 -26.54 42.70
N GLY A 600 -4.11 -25.40 42.06
CA GLY A 600 -5.42 -24.73 42.11
C GLY A 600 -5.76 -24.15 43.49
N GLU A 601 -4.85 -24.23 44.46
CA GLU A 601 -5.06 -23.71 45.80
C GLU A 601 -4.85 -22.19 45.86
N LYS A 602 -5.61 -21.52 46.72
CA LYS A 602 -5.48 -20.07 46.92
C LYS A 602 -4.16 -19.75 47.61
N ILE A 603 -3.35 -18.91 46.98
CA ILE A 603 -2.11 -18.37 47.53
C ILE A 603 -2.48 -17.18 48.41
N THR A 604 -2.25 -17.31 49.72
CA THR A 604 -2.45 -16.22 50.68
C THR A 604 -1.12 -15.63 51.13
N PRO A 605 -1.06 -14.33 51.50
CA PRO A 605 0.16 -13.69 51.97
C PRO A 605 0.77 -14.33 53.23
N THR A 606 0.00 -15.14 53.96
CA THR A 606 0.35 -15.73 55.26
C THR A 606 0.63 -17.24 55.21
N HIS A 607 0.60 -17.90 54.05
CA HIS A 607 0.78 -19.35 53.96
C HIS A 607 2.27 -19.77 54.08
N PRO A 608 2.68 -20.53 55.12
CA PRO A 608 4.01 -21.12 55.15
C PRO A 608 4.03 -22.39 54.29
N PRO A 609 5.10 -22.64 53.49
CA PRO A 609 5.17 -23.81 52.63
C PRO A 609 5.27 -25.08 53.46
N LYS A 610 4.22 -25.93 53.42
CA LYS A 610 4.15 -27.17 54.22
C LYS A 610 5.01 -28.33 53.72
N ARG A 611 5.82 -28.19 52.65
CA ARG A 611 6.84 -29.19 52.23
C ARG A 611 7.73 -28.65 51.09
N PRO A 612 9.05 -28.60 51.25
CA PRO A 612 9.96 -28.20 50.17
C PRO A 612 10.57 -29.44 49.52
N HIS A 613 9.80 -30.26 48.78
CA HIS A 613 10.44 -31.35 48.03
C HIS A 613 9.87 -31.63 46.64
N ARG A 614 10.80 -31.42 45.70
CA ARG A 614 11.09 -32.16 44.46
C ARG A 614 10.27 -31.80 43.21
N LEU A 615 11.05 -31.24 42.27
CA LEU A 615 10.87 -31.14 40.82
C LEU A 615 9.99 -30.00 40.29
N ALA A 616 10.58 -28.81 40.16
CA ALA A 616 10.42 -27.94 38.98
C ALA A 616 11.39 -26.74 39.08
N ASP A 617 11.74 -26.19 37.92
CA ASP A 617 12.70 -25.12 37.67
C ASP A 617 12.80 -23.98 38.70
N ARG A 618 14.04 -23.52 38.91
CA ARG A 618 14.48 -22.47 39.83
C ARG A 618 13.97 -21.03 39.53
N SER A 619 12.80 -20.84 38.93
CA SER A 619 12.33 -19.48 38.59
C SER A 619 10.86 -19.16 38.87
N TYR A 620 10.06 -20.08 39.41
CA TYR A 620 8.66 -19.79 39.74
C TYR A 620 8.31 -20.24 41.17
N LEU A 621 8.00 -19.24 42.01
CA LEU A 621 7.58 -19.29 43.42
C LEU A 621 8.50 -20.02 44.42
N PRO A 622 9.14 -19.25 45.31
CA PRO A 622 8.74 -19.34 46.71
C PRO A 622 8.53 -17.95 47.33
N LEU A 623 7.35 -17.71 47.88
CA LEU A 623 6.92 -16.39 48.38
C LEU A 623 7.51 -16.00 49.75
N LEU A 624 8.53 -16.70 50.28
CA LEU A 624 9.11 -16.36 51.58
C LEU A 624 10.62 -16.65 51.60
N THR A 625 11.42 -15.61 51.37
CA THR A 625 12.74 -15.50 51.99
C THR A 625 12.75 -14.22 52.79
N GLN A 626 12.94 -14.39 54.10
CA GLN A 626 13.04 -13.41 55.21
C GLN A 626 11.71 -13.03 55.88
N LEU A 627 11.40 -13.77 56.94
CA LEU A 627 11.43 -13.19 58.29
C LEU A 627 12.85 -13.34 58.84
#